data_AF-A0A352RVK3-F1
#
_entry.id   AF-A0A352RVK3-F1
#
_cell.length_a   1.000
_cell.length_b   1.000
_cell.length_c   1.000
_cell.angle_alpha   90.00
_cell.angle_beta   90.00
_cell.angle_gamma   90.00
#
_symmetry.space_group_name_H-M   'P 1'
#
loop_
_entity.id
_entity.type
_entity.pdbx_description
1 polymer ?
#
loop_
_entity_poly.entity_id
_entity_poly.type
_entity_poly.pdbx_seq_one_letter_code
_entity_poly.pdbx_strand_id
1 'polypeptide(L)'
;MSTEPFERLLWQQLAARGAVQGDFTPALRMPWPIRLLMGAAGWLGALFAQLFLLGSVFAVTRGNGPAIAITGLLMIGAAILMYRTTSQDGARIALGQFALAASLGGQGMVIVGVGESLGIDRLSQTAVFWLGVAVLEAVLFVIVPNRLHRFVAVTGGWSAATVALYIALGGSMGNPFLLMPITVGVLGALAMAAVVVFVLI
;
A
#
# COMPACT_ATOMS: atom_id res chain seq x y z
N MET A 1 1.25 -17.15 -32.11
CA MET A 1 2.65 -17.28 -32.55
C MET A 1 3.52 -17.32 -31.30
N SER A 2 4.27 -18.41 -31.08
CA SER A 2 5.20 -18.50 -29.96
C SER A 2 6.34 -17.50 -30.18
N THR A 3 6.56 -16.58 -29.22
CA THR A 3 7.65 -15.59 -29.25
C THR A 3 8.99 -16.19 -28.82
N GLU A 4 8.98 -17.42 -28.33
CA GLU A 4 10.13 -18.16 -27.83
C GLU A 4 11.32 -18.27 -28.82
N PRO A 5 11.12 -18.50 -30.13
CA PRO A 5 12.22 -18.54 -31.09
C PRO A 5 12.93 -17.19 -31.22
N PHE A 6 12.16 -16.10 -31.17
CA PHE A 6 12.67 -14.73 -31.25
C PHE A 6 13.41 -14.33 -29.95
N GLU A 7 12.86 -14.69 -28.78
CA GLU A 7 13.49 -14.46 -27.48
C GLU A 7 14.83 -15.22 -27.36
N ARG A 8 14.87 -16.46 -27.85
CA ARG A 8 16.10 -17.27 -27.88
C ARG A 8 17.16 -16.66 -28.81
N LEU A 9 16.76 -16.15 -29.97
CA LEU A 9 17.66 -15.45 -30.90
C LEU A 9 18.24 -14.18 -30.26
N LEU A 10 17.40 -13.39 -29.56
CA LEU A 10 17.84 -12.19 -28.86
C LEU A 10 18.81 -12.53 -27.72
N TRP A 11 18.54 -13.57 -26.94
CA TRP A 11 19.43 -14.05 -25.89
C TRP A 11 20.81 -14.44 -26.44
N GLN A 12 20.84 -15.17 -27.56
CA GLN A 12 22.10 -15.52 -28.23
C GLN A 12 22.87 -14.29 -28.70
N GLN A 13 22.19 -13.27 -29.25
CA GLN A 13 22.84 -12.02 -29.64
C GLN A 13 23.42 -11.26 -28.46
N LEU A 14 22.73 -11.23 -27.32
CA LEU A 14 23.21 -10.57 -26.11
C LEU A 14 24.36 -11.35 -25.46
N ALA A 15 24.30 -12.69 -25.47
CA ALA A 15 25.38 -13.56 -25.00
C ALA A 15 26.65 -13.42 -25.86
N ALA A 16 26.50 -13.35 -27.19
CA ALA A 16 27.62 -13.11 -28.11
C ALA A 16 28.30 -11.75 -27.89
N ARG A 17 27.57 -10.77 -27.36
CA ARG A 17 28.09 -9.44 -26.98
C ARG A 17 28.63 -9.39 -25.54
N GLY A 18 28.64 -10.51 -24.83
CA GLY A 18 29.08 -10.59 -23.43
C GLY A 18 28.15 -9.88 -22.42
N ALA A 19 26.94 -9.47 -22.84
CA ALA A 19 26.00 -8.73 -22.00
C ALA A 19 25.23 -9.65 -21.01
N VAL A 20 25.21 -10.96 -21.26
CA VAL A 20 24.55 -11.97 -20.41
C VAL A 20 25.37 -13.26 -20.43
N GLN A 21 25.33 -13.99 -19.32
CA GLN A 21 25.99 -15.29 -19.14
C GLN A 21 24.95 -16.33 -18.71
N GLY A 22 25.09 -17.56 -19.18
CA GLY A 22 24.23 -18.69 -18.83
C GLY A 22 23.22 -19.11 -19.91
N ASP A 23 22.48 -20.18 -19.61
CA ASP A 23 21.51 -20.78 -20.52
C ASP A 23 20.22 -19.95 -20.65
N PHE A 24 19.64 -19.96 -21.84
CA PHE A 24 18.35 -19.34 -22.09
C PHE A 24 17.27 -20.00 -21.23
N THR A 25 16.74 -19.27 -20.25
CA THR A 25 15.58 -19.70 -19.48
C THR A 25 14.34 -19.04 -20.07
N PRO A 26 13.38 -19.81 -20.63
CA PRO A 26 12.14 -19.24 -21.14
C PRO A 26 11.42 -18.49 -20.02
N ALA A 27 11.07 -17.23 -20.25
CA ALA A 27 10.27 -16.49 -19.29
C ALA A 27 8.89 -17.16 -19.19
N LEU A 28 8.57 -17.74 -18.02
CA LEU A 28 7.26 -18.31 -17.76
C LEU A 28 6.24 -17.17 -17.66
N ARG A 29 5.74 -16.71 -18.82
CA ARG A 29 4.74 -15.64 -18.89
C ARG A 29 3.41 -16.20 -18.41
N MET A 30 3.07 -15.92 -17.14
CA MET A 30 1.72 -16.20 -16.66
C MET A 30 0.70 -15.40 -17.48
N PRO A 31 -0.31 -16.07 -18.06
CA PRO A 31 -1.43 -15.40 -18.73
C PRO A 31 -2.08 -14.33 -17.83
N TRP A 32 -2.44 -13.20 -18.43
CA TRP A 32 -3.06 -12.08 -17.70
C TRP A 32 -4.29 -12.47 -16.85
N PRO A 33 -5.17 -13.42 -17.26
CA PRO A 33 -6.32 -13.79 -16.44
C PRO A 33 -5.89 -14.49 -15.15
N ILE A 34 -4.86 -15.34 -15.22
CA ILE A 34 -4.34 -16.07 -14.05
C ILE A 34 -3.75 -15.08 -13.05
N ARG A 35 -2.99 -14.08 -13.52
CA ARG A 35 -2.48 -13.02 -12.64
C ARG A 35 -3.59 -12.23 -11.96
N LEU A 36 -4.67 -11.95 -12.67
CA LEU A 36 -5.82 -11.22 -12.13
C LEU A 36 -6.53 -12.05 -11.04
N LEU A 37 -6.77 -13.34 -11.30
CA LEU A 37 -7.33 -14.26 -10.31
C LEU A 37 -6.45 -14.42 -9.08
N MET A 38 -5.12 -14.51 -9.25
CA MET A 38 -4.18 -14.57 -8.13
C MET A 38 -4.20 -13.29 -7.30
N GLY A 39 -4.27 -12.12 -7.95
CA GLY A 39 -4.42 -10.84 -7.25
C GLY A 39 -5.75 -10.77 -6.48
N ALA A 40 -6.85 -11.15 -7.12
CA ALA A 40 -8.18 -11.18 -6.51
C ALA A 40 -8.24 -12.14 -5.31
N ALA A 41 -7.60 -13.32 -5.42
CA ALA A 41 -7.49 -14.27 -4.31
C ALA A 41 -6.71 -13.69 -3.13
N GLY A 42 -5.62 -12.94 -3.39
CA GLY A 42 -4.86 -12.24 -2.36
C GLY A 42 -5.70 -11.19 -1.63
N TRP A 43 -6.47 -10.38 -2.36
CA TRP A 43 -7.40 -9.41 -1.78
C TRP A 43 -8.53 -10.07 -0.98
N LEU A 44 -9.15 -11.12 -1.53
CA LEU A 44 -10.21 -11.86 -0.85
C LEU A 44 -9.69 -12.46 0.47
N GLY A 45 -8.53 -13.12 0.42
CA GLY A 45 -7.87 -13.66 1.61
C GLY A 45 -7.57 -12.59 2.65
N ALA A 46 -7.09 -11.41 2.22
CA ALA A 46 -6.81 -10.31 3.12
C ALA A 46 -8.07 -9.73 3.74
N LEU A 47 -9.17 -9.59 2.98
CA LEU A 47 -10.45 -9.14 3.51
C LEU A 47 -11.00 -10.11 4.55
N PHE A 48 -10.94 -11.42 4.30
CA PHE A 48 -11.34 -12.43 5.30
C PHE A 48 -10.45 -12.37 6.55
N ALA A 49 -9.13 -12.33 6.37
CA ALA A 49 -8.19 -12.21 7.48
C ALA A 49 -8.44 -10.93 8.28
N GLN A 50 -8.69 -9.82 7.60
CA GLN A 50 -8.93 -8.53 8.21
C GLN A 50 -10.30 -8.45 8.89
N LEU A 51 -11.36 -9.03 8.34
CA LEU A 51 -12.65 -9.15 9.02
C LEU A 51 -12.56 -10.03 10.26
N PHE A 52 -11.83 -11.14 10.17
CA PHE A 52 -11.58 -12.01 11.31
C PHE A 52 -10.74 -11.30 12.39
N LEU A 53 -9.66 -10.63 12.00
CA LEU A 53 -8.79 -9.88 12.90
C LEU A 53 -9.51 -8.68 13.50
N LEU A 54 -10.19 -7.84 12.71
CA LEU A 54 -11.02 -6.75 13.25
C LEU A 54 -12.07 -7.32 14.20
N GLY A 55 -12.85 -8.32 13.77
CA GLY A 55 -13.92 -8.88 14.60
C GLY A 55 -13.41 -9.43 15.93
N SER A 56 -12.34 -10.22 15.91
CA SER A 56 -11.76 -10.82 17.11
C SER A 56 -11.04 -9.79 17.99
N VAL A 57 -10.23 -8.91 17.40
CA VAL A 57 -9.49 -7.87 18.13
C VAL A 57 -10.47 -6.88 18.72
N PHE A 58 -11.38 -6.28 17.94
CA PHE A 58 -12.37 -5.35 18.49
C PHE A 58 -13.28 -5.99 19.53
N ALA A 59 -13.58 -7.29 19.44
CA ALA A 59 -14.34 -7.99 20.48
C ALA A 59 -13.54 -8.13 21.79
N VAL A 60 -12.24 -8.42 21.72
CA VAL A 60 -11.38 -8.66 22.90
C VAL A 60 -10.79 -7.37 23.48
N THR A 61 -10.46 -6.40 22.63
CA THR A 61 -9.81 -5.14 23.01
C THR A 61 -10.77 -3.97 23.06
N ARG A 62 -12.08 -4.24 23.17
CA ARG A 62 -13.11 -3.19 23.21
C ARG A 62 -12.82 -2.20 24.35
N GLY A 63 -12.68 -0.92 24.02
CA GLY A 63 -12.35 0.13 24.99
C GLY A 63 -10.86 0.21 25.36
N ASN A 64 -9.98 -0.53 24.68
CA ASN A 64 -8.53 -0.46 24.84
C ASN A 64 -7.87 -0.02 23.52
N GLY A 65 -7.95 1.28 23.25
CA GLY A 65 -7.33 1.93 22.08
C GLY A 65 -5.85 1.57 21.85
N PRO A 66 -5.00 1.54 22.89
CA PRO A 66 -3.60 1.09 22.74
C PRO A 66 -3.46 -0.33 22.20
N ALA A 67 -4.29 -1.28 22.64
CA ALA A 67 -4.25 -2.65 22.15
C ALA A 67 -4.66 -2.78 20.67
N ILE A 68 -5.62 -1.95 20.22
CA ILE A 68 -6.00 -1.86 18.80
C ILE A 68 -4.81 -1.32 17.97
N ALA A 69 -4.14 -0.27 18.46
CA ALA A 69 -2.99 0.32 17.76
C ALA A 69 -1.79 -0.65 17.67
N ILE A 70 -1.49 -1.37 18.76
CA ILE A 70 -0.41 -2.38 18.78
C ILE A 70 -0.71 -3.50 17.78
N THR A 71 -1.96 -3.97 17.70
CA THR A 71 -2.37 -4.97 16.72
C THR A 71 -2.16 -4.46 15.29
N GLY A 72 -2.51 -3.21 15.02
CA GLY A 72 -2.25 -2.57 13.73
C GLY A 72 -0.77 -2.53 13.35
N LEU A 73 0.10 -2.18 14.30
CA LEU A 73 1.56 -2.22 14.10
C LEU A 73 2.07 -3.63 13.82
N LEU A 74 1.54 -4.65 14.51
CA LEU A 74 1.90 -6.05 14.24
C LEU A 74 1.48 -6.48 12.83
N MET A 75 0.31 -6.08 12.36
CA MET A 75 -0.14 -6.35 10.99
C MET A 75 0.75 -5.68 9.94
N ILE A 76 1.13 -4.41 10.17
CA ILE A 76 2.08 -3.70 9.31
C ILE A 76 3.44 -4.44 9.29
N GLY A 77 3.93 -4.85 10.45
CA GLY A 77 5.17 -5.62 10.59
C GLY A 77 5.12 -6.95 9.83
N ALA A 78 4.00 -7.68 9.94
CA ALA A 78 3.78 -8.92 9.20
C ALA A 78 3.76 -8.68 7.68
N ALA A 79 3.12 -7.61 7.22
CA ALA A 79 3.12 -7.24 5.80
C ALA A 79 4.54 -6.92 5.28
N ILE A 80 5.34 -6.18 6.07
CA ILE A 80 6.75 -5.90 5.74
C ILE A 80 7.53 -7.21 5.63
N LEU A 81 7.37 -8.13 6.59
CA LEU A 81 8.05 -9.42 6.56
C LEU A 81 7.67 -10.23 5.32
N MET A 82 6.37 -10.29 4.98
CA MET A 82 5.88 -10.92 3.75
C MET A 82 6.52 -10.34 2.50
N TYR A 83 6.66 -9.01 2.41
CA TYR A 83 7.34 -8.39 1.27
C TYR A 83 8.82 -8.73 1.17
N ARG A 84 9.50 -9.00 2.29
CA ARG A 84 10.94 -9.34 2.29
C ARG A 84 11.20 -10.81 2.02
N THR A 85 10.30 -11.72 2.38
CA THR A 85 10.48 -13.17 2.23
C THR A 85 10.00 -13.72 0.88
N THR A 86 9.23 -12.95 0.13
CA THR A 86 8.63 -13.40 -1.13
C THR A 86 9.61 -13.27 -2.31
N SER A 87 10.47 -14.28 -2.49
CA SER A 87 11.47 -14.35 -3.59
C SER A 87 11.18 -15.42 -4.67
N GLN A 88 10.04 -16.13 -4.65
CA GLN A 88 9.75 -17.19 -5.63
C GLN A 88 8.49 -16.95 -6.48
N ASP A 89 8.60 -17.24 -7.77
CA ASP A 89 7.93 -16.56 -8.89
C ASP A 89 6.41 -16.74 -9.04
N GLY A 90 5.80 -17.72 -8.37
CA GLY A 90 4.35 -17.99 -8.46
C GLY A 90 3.50 -17.24 -7.42
N ALA A 91 3.75 -17.49 -6.14
CA ALA A 91 2.94 -16.97 -5.04
C ALA A 91 3.09 -15.46 -4.81
N ARG A 92 4.05 -14.82 -5.49
CA ARG A 92 4.41 -13.41 -5.29
C ARG A 92 3.28 -12.42 -5.56
N ILE A 93 2.43 -12.71 -6.54
CA ILE A 93 1.33 -11.80 -6.91
C ILE A 93 0.26 -11.80 -5.81
N ALA A 94 -0.26 -12.98 -5.45
CA ALA A 94 -1.30 -13.10 -4.42
C ALA A 94 -0.80 -12.64 -3.05
N LEU A 95 0.40 -13.08 -2.65
CA LEU A 95 0.98 -12.71 -1.35
C LEU A 95 1.32 -11.21 -1.29
N GLY A 96 1.76 -10.62 -2.40
CA GLY A 96 2.00 -9.18 -2.48
C GLY A 96 0.73 -8.33 -2.35
N GLN A 97 -0.39 -8.79 -2.93
CA GLN A 97 -1.69 -8.14 -2.77
C GLN A 97 -2.27 -8.36 -1.36
N PHE A 98 -2.09 -9.54 -0.79
CA PHE A 98 -2.47 -9.83 0.59
C PHE A 98 -1.72 -8.92 1.58
N ALA A 99 -0.40 -8.81 1.44
CA ALA A 99 0.43 -7.96 2.27
C ALA A 99 0.06 -6.47 2.12
N LEU A 100 -0.37 -6.04 0.92
CA LEU A 100 -0.82 -4.66 0.68
C LEU A 100 -2.07 -4.37 1.50
N ALA A 101 -3.09 -5.22 1.35
CA ALA A 101 -4.34 -5.08 2.07
C ALA A 101 -4.13 -5.21 3.59
N ALA A 102 -3.31 -6.15 4.05
CA ALA A 102 -2.97 -6.29 5.47
C ALA A 102 -2.27 -5.05 6.04
N SER A 103 -1.36 -4.42 5.28
CA SER A 103 -0.74 -3.17 5.70
C SER A 103 -1.75 -2.02 5.78
N LEU A 104 -2.65 -1.90 4.80
CA LEU A 104 -3.70 -0.88 4.81
C LEU A 104 -4.66 -1.06 5.99
N GLY A 105 -5.06 -2.29 6.27
CA GLY A 105 -5.84 -2.62 7.47
C GLY A 105 -5.13 -2.26 8.76
N GLY A 106 -3.84 -2.61 8.86
CA GLY A 106 -3.02 -2.29 10.03
C GLY A 106 -2.87 -0.79 10.26
N GLN A 107 -2.68 0.00 9.19
CA GLN A 107 -2.64 1.47 9.28
C GLN A 107 -3.96 2.04 9.80
N GLY A 108 -5.09 1.56 9.28
CA GLY A 108 -6.42 1.94 9.78
C GLY A 108 -6.58 1.65 11.27
N MET A 109 -6.14 0.48 11.74
CA MET A 109 -6.16 0.13 13.16
C MET A 109 -5.25 1.04 14.01
N VAL A 110 -4.06 1.39 13.54
CA VAL A 110 -3.18 2.34 14.25
C VAL A 110 -3.87 3.69 14.40
N ILE A 111 -4.43 4.22 13.31
CA ILE A 111 -5.11 5.52 13.30
C ILE A 111 -6.32 5.51 14.25
N VAL A 112 -7.15 4.47 14.18
CA VAL A 112 -8.34 4.32 15.05
C VAL A 112 -7.95 4.11 16.50
N GLY A 113 -6.98 3.24 16.78
CA GLY A 113 -6.55 2.94 18.16
C GLY A 113 -5.90 4.13 18.85
N VAL A 114 -5.07 4.89 18.13
CA VAL A 114 -4.50 6.16 18.64
C VAL A 114 -5.62 7.18 18.85
N GLY A 115 -6.54 7.32 17.89
CA GLY A 115 -7.70 8.21 18.00
C GLY A 115 -8.57 7.88 19.22
N GLU A 116 -8.90 6.61 19.44
CA GLU A 116 -9.70 6.15 20.58
C GLU A 116 -8.99 6.41 21.92
N SER A 117 -7.69 6.16 21.99
CA SER A 117 -6.91 6.34 23.24
C SER A 117 -6.80 7.79 23.71
N LEU A 118 -6.91 8.74 22.79
CA LEU A 118 -6.69 10.17 23.06
C LEU A 118 -7.95 11.03 22.84
N GLY A 119 -9.07 10.42 22.40
CA GLY A 119 -10.35 11.09 22.14
C GLY A 119 -10.51 11.50 20.66
N ILE A 120 -11.11 10.62 19.87
CA ILE A 120 -11.14 10.72 18.40
C ILE A 120 -11.86 11.98 17.91
N ASP A 121 -12.89 12.43 18.61
CA ASP A 121 -13.71 13.58 18.23
C ASP A 121 -12.94 14.91 18.29
N ARG A 122 -11.99 15.02 19.23
CA ARG A 122 -11.18 16.24 19.40
C ARG A 122 -9.92 16.22 18.57
N LEU A 123 -9.29 15.05 18.44
CA LEU A 123 -8.02 14.93 17.74
C LEU A 123 -8.14 14.86 16.23
N SER A 124 -9.22 14.26 15.71
CA SER A 124 -9.49 14.27 14.27
C SER A 124 -9.65 15.69 13.72
N GLN A 125 -10.02 16.65 14.57
CA GLN A 125 -10.10 18.08 14.26
C GLN A 125 -8.78 18.84 14.43
N THR A 126 -7.69 18.17 14.81
CA THR A 126 -6.38 18.79 15.06
C THR A 126 -5.42 18.47 13.92
N ALA A 127 -4.71 19.49 13.42
CA ALA A 127 -3.71 19.34 12.36
C ALA A 127 -2.59 18.37 12.74
N VAL A 128 -2.21 18.34 14.03
CA VAL A 128 -1.17 17.46 14.59
C VAL A 128 -1.48 15.98 14.37
N PHE A 129 -2.75 15.58 14.49
CA PHE A 129 -3.16 14.18 14.26
C PHE A 129 -2.89 13.76 12.82
N TRP A 130 -3.31 14.59 11.85
CA TRP A 130 -3.10 14.34 10.43
C TRP A 130 -1.64 14.46 9.99
N LEU A 131 -0.86 15.33 10.62
CA LEU A 131 0.60 15.32 10.47
C LEU A 131 1.21 14.01 10.95
N GLY A 132 0.73 13.46 12.07
CA GLY A 132 1.14 12.14 12.55
C GLY A 132 0.87 11.03 11.54
N VAL A 133 -0.30 11.07 10.88
CA VAL A 133 -0.64 10.13 9.79
C VAL A 133 0.31 10.33 8.60
N ALA A 134 0.58 11.57 8.19
CA ALA A 134 1.52 11.85 7.10
C ALA A 134 2.94 11.35 7.40
N VAL A 135 3.40 11.48 8.66
CA VAL A 135 4.69 10.95 9.11
C VAL A 135 4.69 9.42 9.09
N LEU A 136 3.63 8.76 9.56
CA LEU A 136 3.49 7.31 9.49
C LEU A 136 3.63 6.82 8.05
N GLU A 137 2.93 7.45 7.11
CA GLU A 137 2.98 7.11 5.69
C GLU A 137 4.38 7.33 5.09
N ALA A 138 5.06 8.43 5.47
CA ALA A 138 6.43 8.68 5.07
C ALA A 138 7.40 7.60 5.59
N VAL A 139 7.23 7.15 6.82
CA VAL A 139 8.01 6.03 7.39
C VAL A 139 7.76 4.74 6.63
N LEU A 140 6.51 4.42 6.31
CA LEU A 140 6.16 3.22 5.56
C LEU A 140 6.70 3.25 4.13
N PHE A 141 6.69 4.42 3.48
CA PHE A 141 7.31 4.62 2.17
C PHE A 141 8.80 4.22 2.16
N VAL A 142 9.54 4.61 3.21
CA VAL A 142 10.97 4.29 3.34
C VAL A 142 11.19 2.81 3.63
N ILE A 143 10.43 2.23 4.56
CA ILE A 143 10.65 0.87 5.06
C ILE A 143 10.19 -0.20 4.05
N VAL A 144 9.08 0.02 3.35
CA VAL A 144 8.47 -1.01 2.49
C VAL A 144 9.14 -1.00 1.11
N PRO A 145 9.76 -2.11 0.66
CA PRO A 145 10.44 -2.19 -0.64
C PRO A 145 9.49 -2.41 -1.84
N ASN A 146 8.17 -2.31 -1.65
CA ASN A 146 7.17 -2.57 -2.68
C ASN A 146 6.69 -1.28 -3.35
N ARG A 147 6.73 -1.23 -4.70
CA ARG A 147 6.28 -0.08 -5.51
C ARG A 147 4.81 0.27 -5.33
N LEU A 148 3.91 -0.73 -5.26
CA LEU A 148 2.47 -0.48 -5.08
C LEU A 148 2.18 0.08 -3.70
N HIS A 149 2.83 -0.47 -2.68
CA HIS A 149 2.69 0.04 -1.32
C HIS A 149 3.19 1.49 -1.22
N ARG A 150 4.39 1.77 -1.75
CA ARG A 150 4.94 3.13 -1.81
C ARG A 150 4.05 4.12 -2.54
N PHE A 151 3.43 3.70 -3.65
CA PHE A 151 2.47 4.54 -4.36
C PHE A 151 1.29 4.91 -3.46
N VAL A 152 0.70 3.92 -2.79
CA VAL A 152 -0.43 4.17 -1.88
C VAL A 152 0.00 5.04 -0.69
N ALA A 153 1.18 4.79 -0.11
CA ALA A 153 1.71 5.57 1.01
C ALA A 153 1.95 7.04 0.65
N VAL A 154 2.46 7.34 -0.56
CA VAL A 154 2.61 8.74 -1.01
C VAL A 154 1.25 9.40 -1.16
N THR A 155 0.28 8.71 -1.77
CA THR A 155 -1.07 9.28 -1.92
C THR A 155 -1.77 9.50 -0.56
N GLY A 156 -1.60 8.56 0.36
CA GLY A 156 -2.09 8.64 1.74
C GLY A 156 -1.45 9.79 2.51
N GLY A 157 -0.11 9.84 2.54
CA GLY A 157 0.65 10.90 3.19
C GLY A 157 0.34 12.29 2.64
N TRP A 158 0.17 12.42 1.32
CA TRP A 158 -0.22 13.68 0.68
C TRP A 158 -1.62 14.14 1.10
N SER A 159 -2.60 13.23 1.08
CA SER A 159 -3.96 13.53 1.53
C SER A 159 -3.98 13.96 3.00
N ALA A 160 -3.25 13.26 3.87
CA ALA A 160 -3.13 13.58 5.28
C ALA A 160 -2.47 14.95 5.51
N ALA A 161 -1.39 15.26 4.78
CA ALA A 161 -0.73 16.57 4.85
C ALA A 161 -1.65 17.71 4.39
N THR A 162 -2.44 17.48 3.34
CA THR A 162 -3.41 18.46 2.84
C THR A 162 -4.50 18.75 3.88
N VAL A 163 -5.03 17.70 4.51
CA VAL A 163 -6.01 17.83 5.59
C VAL A 163 -5.40 18.57 6.79
N ALA A 164 -4.16 18.25 7.16
CA ALA A 164 -3.46 18.94 8.25
C ALA A 164 -3.30 20.43 7.98
N LEU A 165 -2.88 20.81 6.76
CA LEU A 165 -2.72 22.20 6.36
C LEU A 165 -4.05 22.95 6.40
N TYR A 166 -5.13 22.34 5.92
CA TYR A 166 -6.46 22.95 5.95
C TYR A 166 -6.93 23.25 7.37
N ILE A 167 -6.77 22.30 8.28
CA ILE A 167 -7.10 22.49 9.70
C ILE A 167 -6.21 23.58 10.32
N ALA A 168 -4.91 23.59 10.00
CA ALA A 168 -3.98 24.60 10.50
C ALA A 168 -4.34 26.03 10.04
N LEU A 169 -4.97 26.16 8.86
CA LEU A 169 -5.47 27.43 8.32
C LEU A 169 -6.84 27.84 8.90
N GLY A 170 -7.38 27.10 9.87
CA GLY A 170 -8.64 27.42 10.56
C GLY A 170 -9.89 26.73 9.97
N GLY A 171 -9.71 25.79 9.04
CA GLY A 171 -10.80 25.00 8.49
C GLY A 171 -11.36 23.98 9.49
N SER A 172 -12.68 23.85 9.58
CA SER A 172 -13.33 22.78 10.36
C SER A 172 -13.81 21.63 9.46
N MET A 173 -13.82 20.41 9.98
CA MET A 173 -14.29 19.20 9.28
C MET A 173 -15.82 19.15 9.06
N GLY A 174 -16.56 20.24 9.37
CA GLY A 174 -18.02 20.26 9.36
C GLY A 174 -18.68 20.14 7.98
N ASN A 175 -17.93 20.29 6.88
CA ASN A 175 -18.49 20.14 5.53
C ASN A 175 -17.55 19.36 4.58
N PRO A 176 -17.50 18.01 4.69
CA PRO A 176 -16.56 17.18 3.94
C PRO A 176 -16.85 17.15 2.42
N PHE A 177 -18.09 17.44 2.00
CA PHE A 177 -18.51 17.34 0.60
C PHE A 177 -18.09 18.51 -0.28
N LEU A 178 -17.82 19.70 0.28
CA LEU A 178 -17.34 20.87 -0.48
C LEU A 178 -15.85 20.77 -0.89
N LEU A 179 -15.10 19.81 -0.33
CA LEU A 179 -13.65 19.69 -0.48
C LEU A 179 -13.19 18.60 -1.46
N MET A 180 -14.10 17.74 -1.92
CA MET A 180 -13.77 16.61 -2.80
C MET A 180 -13.23 17.01 -4.20
N PRO A 181 -13.72 18.07 -4.88
CA PRO A 181 -13.31 18.32 -6.27
C PRO A 181 -11.91 18.92 -6.44
N ILE A 182 -11.47 19.82 -5.56
CA ILE A 182 -10.23 20.58 -5.74
C ILE A 182 -9.02 19.84 -5.16
N THR A 183 -9.20 19.12 -4.06
CA THR A 183 -8.11 18.33 -3.42
C THR A 183 -7.88 16.98 -4.11
N VAL A 184 -8.91 16.37 -4.71
CA VAL A 184 -8.78 15.10 -5.45
C VAL A 184 -8.55 15.33 -6.95
N GLY A 185 -9.13 16.38 -7.54
CA GLY A 185 -9.11 16.59 -9.00
C GLY A 185 -7.77 17.08 -9.55
N VAL A 186 -7.34 18.28 -9.18
CA VAL A 186 -6.13 18.90 -9.75
C VAL A 186 -4.85 18.28 -9.17
N LEU A 187 -4.86 17.98 -7.87
CA LEU A 187 -3.71 17.36 -7.19
C LEU A 187 -3.63 15.85 -7.44
N GLY A 188 -4.76 15.15 -7.61
CA GLY A 188 -4.77 13.77 -8.09
C GLY A 188 -4.26 13.64 -9.51
N ALA A 189 -4.53 14.62 -10.39
CA ALA A 189 -3.95 14.70 -11.72
C ALA A 189 -2.42 14.95 -11.68
N LEU A 190 -1.93 15.79 -10.75
CA LEU A 190 -0.49 15.98 -10.53
C LEU A 190 0.18 14.74 -9.92
N ALA A 191 -0.48 14.03 -9.02
CA ALA A 191 -0.02 12.74 -8.50
C ALA A 191 0.04 11.68 -9.61
N MET A 192 -0.96 11.64 -10.50
CA MET A 192 -0.92 10.79 -11.69
C MET A 192 0.21 11.18 -12.65
N ALA A 193 0.46 12.47 -12.85
CA ALA A 193 1.58 12.94 -13.66
C ALA A 193 2.94 12.56 -13.03
N ALA A 194 3.10 12.67 -11.72
CA ALA A 194 4.29 12.22 -11.00
C ALA A 194 4.48 10.70 -11.09
N VAL A 195 3.40 9.93 -11.08
CA VAL A 195 3.41 8.47 -11.29
C VAL A 195 3.83 8.13 -12.72
N VAL A 196 3.33 8.85 -13.72
CA VAL A 196 3.74 8.66 -15.12
C VAL A 196 5.24 8.95 -15.28
N VAL A 197 5.75 10.01 -14.65
CA VAL A 197 7.19 10.32 -14.65
C VAL A 197 8.00 9.23 -13.93
N PHE A 198 7.52 8.71 -12.80
CA PHE A 198 8.19 7.63 -12.05
C PHE A 198 8.16 6.27 -12.77
N VAL A 199 7.16 6.00 -13.61
CA VAL A 199 7.07 4.77 -14.40
C VAL A 199 7.93 4.84 -15.67
N LEU A 200 8.21 6.05 -16.17
CA LEU A 200 8.98 6.29 -17.40
C LEU A 200 10.50 6.47 -17.18
N ILE A 201 10.94 6.66 -15.93
CA ILE A 201 12.37 6.71 -15.53
C ILE A 201 12.78 5.34 -14.97
#